data_AF-A0A504Z3Z0-F1
#
_entry.id   AF-A0A504Z3Z0-F1
#
_cell.length_a   1.000
_cell.length_b   1.000
_cell.length_c   1.000
_cell.angle_alpha   90.00
_cell.angle_beta   90.00
_cell.angle_gamma   90.00
#
_symmetry.space_group_name_H-M   'P 1'
#
loop_
_entity.id
_entity.type
_entity.pdbx_description
1 polymer ?
#
loop_
_entity_poly.entity_id
_entity_poly.type
_entity_poly.pdbx_seq_one_letter_code
_entity_poly.pdbx_strand_id
1 'polypeptide(L)'
;MAANVRQLIKSLTEHVFPVNRRELERLEAQRRKTGFEYVSNLPLQMLIYFNCFYAPFWFISSLVALILEFVYKVINTAIFSLYAVLEGPRLYLGFCGNLMETVPELVGSWLITLLIQLPAISIMIFNPYTILTSFERVIHAVELIFILLEIFVGFFVIKLLVRHQALKFHMRVIMEKHDKSARGTN
;
A
#
# COMPACT_ATOMS: atom_id res chain seq x y z
N MET A 1 -49.72 -3.48 -9.20
CA MET A 1 -48.73 -4.23 -10.01
C MET A 1 -47.30 -4.16 -9.41
N ALA A 2 -46.83 -3.00 -8.93
CA ALA A 2 -45.50 -2.84 -8.33
C ALA A 2 -45.25 -3.65 -7.02
N ALA A 3 -46.29 -3.88 -6.20
CA ALA A 3 -46.17 -4.62 -4.94
C ALA A 3 -45.74 -6.09 -5.14
N ASN A 4 -46.27 -6.76 -6.17
CA ASN A 4 -45.97 -8.16 -6.47
C ASN A 4 -44.54 -8.32 -6.99
N VAL A 5 -44.05 -7.35 -7.77
CA VAL A 5 -42.67 -7.32 -8.27
C VAL A 5 -41.68 -7.17 -7.10
N ARG A 6 -42.00 -6.30 -6.13
CA ARG A 6 -41.17 -6.11 -4.93
C ARG A 6 -41.07 -7.37 -4.09
N GLN A 7 -42.19 -8.07 -3.89
CA GLN A 7 -42.22 -9.35 -3.17
C GLN A 7 -41.45 -10.44 -3.90
N LEU A 8 -41.54 -10.49 -5.24
CA LEU A 8 -40.80 -11.45 -6.07
C LEU A 8 -39.28 -11.21 -6.02
N ILE A 9 -38.86 -9.94 -6.14
CA ILE A 9 -37.45 -9.55 -6.00
C ILE A 9 -36.94 -9.93 -4.60
N LYS A 10 -37.77 -9.76 -3.59
CA LYS A 10 -37.43 -10.07 -2.21
C LYS A 10 -37.26 -11.58 -1.96
N SER A 11 -38.17 -12.41 -2.48
CA SER A 11 -38.05 -13.86 -2.34
C SER A 11 -36.85 -14.41 -3.12
N LEU A 12 -36.58 -13.86 -4.31
CA LEU A 12 -35.38 -14.20 -5.08
C LEU A 12 -34.10 -13.77 -4.36
N THR A 13 -34.10 -12.61 -3.71
CA THR A 13 -32.95 -12.13 -2.93
C THR A 13 -32.67 -13.00 -1.70
N GLU A 14 -33.71 -13.44 -1.00
CA GLU A 14 -33.61 -14.34 0.15
C GLU A 14 -33.15 -15.74 -0.27
N HIS A 15 -33.55 -16.22 -1.45
CA HIS A 15 -33.14 -17.53 -1.97
C HIS A 15 -31.70 -17.54 -2.54
N VAL A 16 -31.28 -16.47 -3.22
CA VAL A 16 -29.92 -16.34 -3.76
C VAL A 16 -28.89 -16.04 -2.66
N PHE A 17 -29.31 -15.41 -1.56
CA PHE A 17 -28.44 -15.09 -0.42
C PHE A 17 -29.09 -15.46 0.93
N PRO A 18 -29.13 -16.75 1.30
CA PRO A 18 -29.63 -17.17 2.60
C PRO A 18 -28.71 -16.64 3.71
N VAL A 19 -29.17 -15.65 4.47
CA VAL A 19 -28.42 -15.12 5.63
C VAL A 19 -28.60 -16.09 6.80
N ASN A 20 -27.56 -16.87 7.08
CA ASN A 20 -27.58 -17.83 8.17
C ASN A 20 -27.42 -17.09 9.52
N ARG A 21 -28.39 -17.21 10.45
CA ARG A 21 -28.34 -16.52 11.77
C ARG A 21 -27.05 -16.82 12.54
N ARG A 22 -26.52 -18.04 12.43
CA ARG A 22 -25.25 -18.44 13.06
C ARG A 22 -24.04 -17.72 12.48
N GLU A 23 -24.05 -17.44 11.19
CA GLU A 23 -23.00 -16.62 10.56
C GLU A 23 -23.13 -15.18 11.01
N LEU A 24 -24.35 -14.64 11.05
CA LEU A 24 -24.59 -13.29 11.57
C LEU A 24 -24.08 -13.13 13.01
N GLU A 25 -24.37 -14.07 13.90
CA GLU A 25 -23.90 -14.04 15.29
C GLU A 25 -22.37 -14.17 15.40
N ARG A 26 -21.72 -15.01 14.57
CA ARG A 26 -20.26 -15.11 14.49
C ARG A 26 -19.64 -13.80 14.00
N LEU A 27 -20.25 -13.20 12.99
CA LEU A 27 -19.82 -11.95 12.39
C LEU A 27 -20.02 -10.76 13.34
N GLU A 28 -21.12 -10.73 14.09
CA GLU A 28 -21.36 -9.76 15.16
C GLU A 28 -20.41 -9.96 16.35
N ALA A 29 -20.14 -11.20 16.75
CA ALA A 29 -19.15 -11.51 17.78
C ALA A 29 -17.73 -11.12 17.34
N GLN A 30 -17.40 -11.33 16.06
CA GLN A 30 -16.14 -10.89 15.47
C GLN A 30 -16.09 -9.36 15.42
N ARG A 31 -17.15 -8.68 14.94
CA ARG A 31 -17.27 -7.21 14.97
C ARG A 31 -17.16 -6.65 16.39
N ARG A 32 -17.70 -7.35 17.40
CA ARG A 32 -17.68 -6.94 18.81
C ARG A 32 -16.32 -7.20 19.47
N LYS A 33 -15.57 -8.23 19.01
CA LYS A 33 -14.20 -8.54 19.45
C LYS A 33 -13.14 -7.67 18.78
N THR A 34 -13.22 -7.47 17.46
CA THR A 34 -12.20 -6.79 16.63
C THR A 34 -12.61 -5.38 16.25
N GLY A 35 -13.53 -4.76 16.98
CA GLY A 35 -14.26 -3.55 16.58
C GLY A 35 -13.39 -2.51 15.88
N PHE A 36 -13.41 -2.52 14.55
CA PHE A 36 -12.61 -1.64 13.68
C PHE A 36 -11.20 -1.34 14.23
N GLU A 37 -10.52 -2.36 14.77
CA GLU A 37 -9.18 -2.20 15.30
C GLU A 37 -8.25 -1.82 14.14
N TYR A 38 -7.51 -0.72 14.30
CA TYR A 38 -6.60 -0.21 13.27
C TYR A 38 -5.61 -1.32 12.87
N VAL A 39 -5.62 -1.69 11.59
CA VAL A 39 -4.78 -2.72 10.96
C VAL A 39 -3.54 -2.09 10.31
N SER A 40 -3.12 -0.91 10.79
CA SER A 40 -1.89 -0.29 10.33
C SER A 40 -0.71 -1.18 10.68
N ASN A 41 0.19 -1.36 9.72
CA ASN A 41 1.31 -2.26 9.90
C ASN A 41 2.52 -1.50 10.47
N LEU A 42 2.88 -1.80 11.72
CA LEU A 42 4.00 -1.15 12.40
C LEU A 42 5.35 -1.37 11.69
N PRO A 43 5.73 -2.58 11.24
CA PRO A 43 6.97 -2.78 10.49
C PRO A 43 7.09 -1.92 9.24
N LEU A 44 6.03 -1.85 8.42
CA LEU A 44 6.02 -1.00 7.23
C LEU A 44 6.17 0.47 7.59
N GLN A 45 5.53 0.91 8.68
CA GLN A 45 5.62 2.28 9.16
C GLN A 45 7.04 2.65 9.60
N MET A 46 7.72 1.74 10.29
CA MET A 46 9.11 1.93 10.70
C MET A 46 10.04 2.02 9.48
N LEU A 47 9.86 1.16 8.47
CA LEU A 47 10.65 1.20 7.25
C LEU A 47 10.51 2.55 6.53
N ILE A 48 9.27 3.01 6.31
CA ILE A 48 9.00 4.29 5.65
C ILE A 48 9.57 5.46 6.46
N TYR A 49 9.46 5.40 7.80
CA TYR A 49 9.99 6.44 8.68
C TYR A 49 11.53 6.55 8.58
N PHE A 50 12.24 5.42 8.68
CA PHE A 50 13.70 5.42 8.58
C PHE A 50 14.16 5.77 7.16
N ASN A 51 13.45 5.32 6.12
CA ASN A 51 13.72 5.70 4.75
C ASN A 51 13.55 7.22 4.57
N CYS A 52 12.46 7.82 5.06
CA CYS A 52 12.25 9.27 5.03
C CYS A 52 13.38 10.06 5.72
N PHE A 53 13.91 9.55 6.84
CA PHE A 53 15.07 10.16 7.50
C PHE A 53 16.38 9.98 6.70
N TYR A 54 16.54 8.86 6.02
CA TYR A 54 17.72 8.52 5.24
C TYR A 54 17.75 9.23 3.86
N ALA A 55 16.60 9.43 3.24
CA ALA A 55 16.41 10.07 1.93
C ALA A 55 17.20 11.38 1.73
N PRO A 56 17.22 12.37 2.66
CA PRO A 56 18.04 13.58 2.49
C PRO A 56 19.54 13.28 2.46
N PHE A 57 20.03 12.31 3.23
CA PHE A 57 21.44 11.91 3.20
C PHE A 57 21.81 11.25 1.88
N TRP A 58 20.95 10.34 1.40
CA TRP A 58 21.10 9.72 0.08
C TRP A 58 21.07 10.75 -1.05
N PHE A 59 20.14 11.70 -0.99
CA PHE A 59 19.99 12.75 -2.00
C PHE A 59 21.22 13.67 -2.07
N ILE A 60 21.69 14.18 -0.92
CA ILE A 60 22.85 15.07 -0.87
C ILE A 60 24.12 14.36 -1.33
N SER A 61 24.35 13.13 -0.88
CA SER A 61 25.53 12.36 -1.27
C SER A 61 25.54 12.03 -2.77
N SER A 62 24.39 11.62 -3.32
CA SER A 62 24.23 11.36 -4.76
C SER A 62 24.38 12.64 -5.59
N LEU A 63 23.87 13.78 -5.09
CA LEU A 63 24.01 15.08 -5.75
C LEU A 63 25.48 15.53 -5.79
N VAL A 64 26.21 15.38 -4.68
CA VAL A 64 27.65 15.69 -4.63
C VAL A 64 28.44 14.80 -5.59
N ALA A 65 28.14 13.50 -5.64
CA ALA A 65 28.77 12.59 -6.60
C ALA A 65 28.53 13.03 -8.05
N LEU A 66 27.29 13.38 -8.42
CA LEU A 66 26.95 13.85 -9.75
C LEU A 66 27.65 15.18 -10.13
N ILE A 67 27.78 16.12 -9.19
CA ILE A 67 28.47 17.40 -9.43
C ILE A 67 29.94 17.17 -9.81
N LEU A 68 30.61 16.22 -9.18
CA LEU A 68 32.02 15.95 -9.41
C LEU A 68 32.31 15.28 -10.78
N GLU A 69 31.30 14.66 -11.40
CA GLU A 69 31.48 13.80 -12.58
C GLU A 69 30.65 14.25 -13.81
N PHE A 70 30.21 15.51 -13.78
CA PHE A 70 29.14 16.16 -14.58
C PHE A 70 29.08 15.83 -16.08
N VAL A 71 30.20 15.44 -16.72
CA VAL A 71 30.29 15.35 -18.19
C VAL A 71 30.00 13.94 -18.75
N TYR A 72 30.15 12.87 -17.96
CA TYR A 72 30.06 11.49 -18.48
C TYR A 72 28.84 10.69 -18.03
N LYS A 73 27.94 11.28 -17.23
CA LYS A 73 26.88 10.54 -16.53
C LYS A 73 25.44 11.03 -16.82
N VAL A 74 25.15 11.50 -18.05
CA VAL A 74 23.80 12.00 -18.44
C VAL A 74 22.67 11.03 -18.07
N ILE A 75 22.87 9.73 -18.32
CA ILE A 75 21.89 8.68 -17.97
C ILE A 75 21.70 8.61 -16.44
N ASN A 76 22.77 8.65 -15.66
CA ASN A 76 22.70 8.61 -14.20
C ASN A 76 22.00 9.86 -13.64
N THR A 77 22.27 11.04 -14.22
CA THR A 77 21.59 12.29 -13.86
C THR A 77 20.09 12.20 -14.12
N ALA A 78 19.67 11.63 -15.25
CA ALA A 78 18.26 11.46 -15.56
C ALA A 78 17.57 10.49 -14.58
N ILE A 79 18.22 9.36 -14.27
CA ILE A 79 17.73 8.36 -13.30
C ILE A 79 17.63 8.96 -11.91
N PHE A 80 18.68 9.63 -11.43
CA PHE A 80 18.68 10.33 -10.13
C PHE A 80 17.56 11.36 -10.05
N SER A 81 17.38 12.16 -11.11
CA SER A 81 16.33 13.19 -11.14
C SER A 81 14.93 12.56 -11.05
N LEU A 82 14.68 11.49 -11.80
CA LEU A 82 13.42 10.74 -11.73
C LEU A 82 13.20 10.13 -10.34
N TYR A 83 14.23 9.50 -9.77
CA TYR A 83 14.19 8.92 -8.43
C TYR A 83 13.83 9.98 -7.39
N ALA A 84 14.53 11.11 -7.39
CA ALA A 84 14.35 12.18 -6.41
C ALA A 84 12.96 12.83 -6.48
N VAL A 85 12.43 13.04 -7.68
CA VAL A 85 11.07 13.61 -7.87
C VAL A 85 9.99 12.67 -7.33
N LEU A 86 10.17 11.36 -7.49
CA LEU A 86 9.18 10.37 -7.07
C LEU A 86 9.31 9.96 -5.61
N GLU A 87 10.46 10.20 -4.98
CA GLU A 87 10.72 9.78 -3.60
C GLU A 87 9.74 10.42 -2.60
N GLY A 88 9.46 11.71 -2.73
CA GLY A 88 8.49 12.41 -1.88
C GLY A 88 7.08 11.81 -1.98
N PRO A 89 6.47 11.76 -3.17
CA PRO A 89 5.17 11.11 -3.37
C PRO A 89 5.14 9.65 -2.92
N ARG A 90 6.20 8.87 -3.19
CA ARG A 90 6.32 7.46 -2.79
C ARG A 90 6.21 7.30 -1.27
N LEU A 91 7.02 8.05 -0.51
CA LEU A 91 7.01 8.03 0.94
C LEU A 91 5.69 8.53 1.52
N TYR A 92 5.13 9.62 0.96
CA TYR A 92 3.86 10.19 1.41
C TYR A 92 2.69 9.20 1.24
N LEU A 93 2.55 8.61 0.05
CA LEU A 93 1.50 7.64 -0.22
C LEU A 93 1.65 6.37 0.64
N GLY A 94 2.88 5.93 0.90
CA GLY A 94 3.12 4.76 1.75
C GLY A 94 2.74 5.03 3.20
N PHE A 95 3.11 6.20 3.71
CA PHE A 95 2.77 6.65 5.06
C PHE A 95 1.26 6.78 5.24
N CYS A 96 0.61 7.58 4.38
CA CYS A 96 -0.83 7.81 4.46
C CYS A 96 -1.62 6.52 4.19
N GLY A 97 -1.24 5.73 3.18
CA GLY A 97 -1.90 4.48 2.83
C GLY A 97 -1.89 3.46 3.97
N ASN A 98 -0.79 3.35 4.71
CA ASN A 98 -0.69 2.44 5.85
C ASN A 98 -1.47 2.95 7.06
N LEU A 99 -1.42 4.26 7.38
CA LEU A 99 -2.15 4.82 8.52
C LEU A 99 -3.66 4.87 8.31
N MET A 100 -4.09 5.26 7.10
CA MET A 100 -5.50 5.42 6.75
C MET A 100 -6.13 4.11 6.27
N GLU A 101 -5.37 3.02 6.22
CA GLU A 101 -5.79 1.72 5.67
C GLU A 101 -6.32 1.81 4.22
N THR A 102 -5.79 2.76 3.46
CA THR A 102 -6.24 3.02 2.10
C THR A 102 -5.38 2.23 1.11
N VAL A 103 -6.01 1.16 0.60
CA VAL A 103 -5.41 0.26 -0.40
C VAL A 103 -4.87 1.00 -1.64
N PRO A 104 -5.60 1.95 -2.27
CA PRO A 104 -5.10 2.58 -3.50
C PRO A 104 -3.81 3.37 -3.29
N GLU A 105 -3.71 4.13 -2.20
CA GLU A 105 -2.53 4.94 -1.85
C GLU A 105 -1.34 4.04 -1.54
N LEU A 106 -1.56 2.97 -0.76
CA LEU A 106 -0.50 2.02 -0.43
C LEU A 106 0.01 1.27 -1.66
N VAL A 107 -0.90 0.87 -2.56
CA VAL A 107 -0.55 0.26 -3.85
C VAL A 107 0.20 1.26 -4.73
N GLY A 108 -0.20 2.53 -4.74
CA GLY A 108 0.50 3.58 -5.48
C GLY A 108 1.96 3.72 -5.04
N SER A 109 2.20 3.83 -3.73
CA SER A 109 3.55 3.83 -3.16
C SER A 109 4.34 2.58 -3.53
N TRP A 110 3.75 1.40 -3.32
CA TRP A 110 4.41 0.12 -3.58
C TRP A 110 4.74 -0.09 -5.06
N LEU A 111 3.88 0.34 -5.98
CA LEU A 111 4.14 0.30 -7.42
C LEU A 111 5.25 1.25 -7.83
N ILE A 112 5.31 2.47 -7.28
CA ILE A 112 6.43 3.39 -7.53
C ILE A 112 7.73 2.75 -7.03
N THR A 113 7.73 2.16 -5.83
CA THR A 113 8.88 1.45 -5.27
C THR A 113 9.35 0.30 -6.17
N LEU A 114 8.43 -0.56 -6.62
CA LEU A 114 8.76 -1.75 -7.41
C LEU A 114 9.15 -1.41 -8.86
N LEU A 115 8.38 -0.55 -9.53
CA LEU A 115 8.50 -0.33 -10.97
C LEU A 115 9.48 0.78 -11.32
N ILE A 116 9.72 1.73 -10.41
CA ILE A 116 10.57 2.88 -10.66
C ILE A 116 11.80 2.90 -9.74
N GLN A 117 11.62 2.87 -8.42
CA GLN A 117 12.76 3.01 -7.50
C GLN A 117 13.71 1.81 -7.56
N LEU A 118 13.19 0.57 -7.57
CA LEU A 118 14.01 -0.63 -7.64
C LEU A 118 14.90 -0.68 -8.89
N PRO A 119 14.39 -0.52 -10.13
CA PRO A 119 15.26 -0.50 -11.30
C PRO A 119 16.20 0.70 -11.31
N ALA A 120 15.75 1.88 -10.85
CA ALA A 120 16.59 3.07 -10.79
C ALA A 120 17.80 2.87 -9.87
N ILE A 121 17.59 2.45 -8.61
CA ILE A 121 18.69 2.20 -7.67
C ILE A 121 19.59 1.06 -8.15
N SER A 122 19.00 0.04 -8.79
CA SER A 122 19.75 -1.10 -9.33
C SER A 122 20.68 -0.68 -10.46
N ILE A 123 20.23 0.21 -11.35
CA ILE A 123 21.09 0.77 -12.40
C ILE A 123 22.17 1.64 -11.75
N MET A 124 21.84 2.49 -10.77
CA MET A 124 22.83 3.34 -10.12
C MET A 124 23.94 2.53 -9.43
N ILE A 125 23.64 1.39 -8.81
CA ILE A 125 24.63 0.59 -8.07
C ILE A 125 25.38 -0.45 -8.94
N PHE A 126 24.71 -1.05 -9.92
CA PHE A 126 25.26 -2.18 -10.71
C PHE A 126 25.75 -1.78 -12.10
N ASN A 127 25.59 -0.52 -12.52
CA ASN A 127 26.06 -0.09 -13.84
C ASN A 127 27.60 -0.22 -13.95
N PRO A 128 28.13 -1.11 -14.81
CA PRO A 128 29.57 -1.32 -14.94
C PRO A 128 30.28 -0.16 -15.61
N TYR A 129 29.55 0.71 -16.31
CA TYR A 129 30.08 1.90 -16.99
C TYR A 129 30.20 3.10 -16.05
N THR A 130 29.73 2.98 -14.81
CA THR A 130 29.86 4.00 -13.77
C THR A 130 30.92 3.56 -12.78
N ILE A 131 32.01 4.32 -12.67
CA ILE A 131 32.96 4.13 -11.57
C ILE A 131 32.32 4.75 -10.33
N LEU A 132 31.82 3.91 -9.43
CA LEU A 132 31.29 4.34 -8.14
C LEU A 132 32.41 4.38 -7.10
N THR A 133 32.46 5.46 -6.33
CA THR A 133 33.30 5.49 -5.12
C THR A 133 32.81 4.46 -4.10
N SER A 134 33.69 3.96 -3.24
CA SER A 134 33.30 3.02 -2.16
C SER A 134 32.21 3.62 -1.26
N PHE A 135 32.21 4.94 -1.07
CA PHE A 135 31.21 5.67 -0.31
C PHE A 135 29.84 5.66 -1.01
N GLU A 136 29.78 6.07 -2.28
CA GLU A 136 28.56 6.07 -3.10
C GLU A 136 27.93 4.68 -3.18
N ARG A 137 28.76 3.64 -3.31
CA ARG A 137 28.29 2.24 -3.31
C ARG A 137 27.58 1.86 -2.02
N VAL A 138 28.11 2.27 -0.86
CA VAL A 138 27.48 2.00 0.45
C VAL A 138 26.16 2.74 0.57
N ILE A 139 26.11 4.01 0.13
CA ILE A 139 24.89 4.80 0.14
C ILE A 139 23.79 4.15 -0.71
N HIS A 140 24.09 3.76 -1.95
CA HIS A 140 23.10 3.08 -2.80
C HIS A 140 22.72 1.69 -2.26
N ALA A 141 23.65 0.98 -1.62
CA ALA A 141 23.36 -0.33 -1.02
C ALA A 141 22.37 -0.23 0.14
N VAL A 142 22.51 0.79 1.01
CA VAL A 142 21.57 1.03 2.11
C VAL A 142 20.18 1.36 1.57
N GLU A 143 20.10 2.21 0.55
CA GLU A 143 18.83 2.54 -0.10
C GLU A 143 18.16 1.31 -0.76
N LEU A 144 18.96 0.48 -1.44
CA LEU A 144 18.48 -0.77 -2.03
C LEU A 144 17.90 -1.71 -0.97
N ILE A 145 18.52 -1.80 0.21
CA ILE A 145 18.01 -2.61 1.33
C ILE A 145 16.64 -2.08 1.78
N PHE A 146 16.48 -0.77 1.94
CA PHE A 146 15.18 -0.19 2.27
C PHE A 146 14.11 -0.54 1.23
N ILE A 147 14.40 -0.33 -0.05
CA ILE A 147 13.49 -0.68 -1.16
C ILE A 147 13.07 -2.14 -1.10
N LEU A 148 14.03 -3.07 -0.94
CA LEU A 148 13.73 -4.50 -0.93
C LEU A 148 12.85 -4.90 0.25
N LEU A 149 13.14 -4.36 1.44
CA LEU A 149 12.33 -4.59 2.64
C LEU A 149 10.92 -4.03 2.48
N GLU A 150 10.78 -2.83 1.92
CA GLU A 150 9.48 -2.21 1.68
C GLU A 150 8.66 -2.94 0.63
N ILE A 151 9.28 -3.45 -0.44
CA ILE A 151 8.59 -4.29 -1.43
C ILE A 151 8.06 -5.55 -0.75
N PHE A 152 8.90 -6.21 0.04
CA PHE A 152 8.54 -7.45 0.72
C PHE A 152 7.42 -7.22 1.73
N VAL A 153 7.59 -6.30 2.68
CA VAL A 153 6.60 -6.01 3.72
C VAL A 153 5.34 -5.40 3.11
N GLY A 154 5.48 -4.44 2.20
CA GLY A 154 4.38 -3.75 1.54
C GLY A 154 3.45 -4.71 0.79
N PHE A 155 3.99 -5.75 0.14
CA PHE A 155 3.18 -6.78 -0.51
C PHE A 155 2.24 -7.50 0.48
N PHE A 156 2.77 -7.89 1.65
CA PHE A 156 1.95 -8.55 2.68
C PHE A 156 0.89 -7.60 3.26
N VAL A 157 1.24 -6.33 3.49
CA VAL A 157 0.30 -5.33 4.02
C VAL A 157 -0.82 -5.05 3.03
N ILE A 158 -0.51 -4.87 1.75
CA ILE A 158 -1.53 -4.69 0.71
C ILE A 158 -2.48 -5.90 0.67
N LYS A 159 -1.94 -7.12 0.67
CA LYS A 159 -2.76 -8.35 0.68
C LYS A 159 -3.66 -8.44 1.92
N LEU A 160 -3.15 -8.02 3.07
CA LEU A 160 -3.92 -7.95 4.31
C LEU A 160 -5.04 -6.92 4.22
N LEU A 161 -4.73 -5.69 3.81
CA LEU A 161 -5.71 -4.60 3.70
C LEU A 161 -6.81 -4.91 2.68
N VAL A 162 -6.48 -5.50 1.53
CA VAL A 162 -7.48 -5.92 0.53
C VAL A 162 -8.46 -6.93 1.13
N ARG A 163 -7.96 -7.95 1.84
CA ARG A 163 -8.82 -8.92 2.53
C ARG A 163 -9.68 -8.25 3.59
N HIS A 164 -9.12 -7.31 4.32
CA HIS A 164 -9.81 -6.60 5.38
C HIS A 164 -10.92 -5.68 4.84
N GLN A 165 -10.68 -5.00 3.70
CA GLN A 165 -11.69 -4.20 3.02
C GLN A 165 -12.83 -5.07 2.46
N ALA A 166 -12.51 -6.22 1.86
CA ALA A 166 -13.53 -7.18 1.40
C ALA A 166 -14.41 -7.67 2.56
N LEU A 167 -13.80 -8.00 3.70
CA LEU A 167 -14.53 -8.40 4.90
C LEU A 167 -15.42 -7.25 5.43
N LYS A 168 -14.89 -6.03 5.56
CA LYS A 168 -15.67 -4.83 5.96
C LYS A 168 -16.86 -4.58 5.01
N PHE A 169 -16.72 -4.86 3.72
CA PHE A 169 -17.81 -4.75 2.74
C PHE A 169 -18.88 -5.81 2.95
N HIS A 170 -18.51 -7.10 3.01
CA HIS A 170 -19.46 -8.19 3.25
C HIS A 170 -20.24 -8.00 4.56
N MET A 171 -19.55 -7.56 5.62
CA MET A 171 -20.15 -7.23 6.90
C MET A 171 -21.22 -6.14 6.79
N ARG A 172 -20.92 -5.03 6.08
CA ARG A 172 -21.89 -3.94 5.87
C ARG A 172 -23.14 -4.42 5.14
N VAL A 173 -22.96 -5.22 4.08
CA VAL A 173 -24.09 -5.77 3.31
C VAL A 173 -24.98 -6.67 4.18
N ILE A 174 -24.39 -7.52 5.01
CA ILE A 174 -25.13 -8.42 5.89
C ILE A 174 -25.88 -7.63 6.99
N MET A 175 -25.23 -6.64 7.62
CA MET A 175 -25.85 -5.82 8.65
C MET A 175 -27.00 -4.95 8.11
N GLU A 176 -26.85 -4.37 6.93
CA GLU A 176 -27.91 -3.59 6.28
C GLU A 176 -29.15 -4.44 6.00
N LYS A 177 -28.97 -5.70 5.57
CA LYS A 177 -30.08 -6.65 5.40
C LYS A 177 -30.76 -6.99 6.73
N HIS A 178 -29.98 -7.24 7.78
CA HIS A 178 -30.53 -7.54 9.11
C HIS A 178 -31.37 -6.37 9.64
N ASP A 179 -30.86 -5.14 9.52
CA ASP A 179 -31.53 -3.93 9.99
C ASP A 179 -32.85 -3.66 9.22
N LYS A 180 -32.86 -3.84 7.89
CA LYS A 180 -34.09 -3.77 7.08
C LYS A 180 -35.12 -4.82 7.48
N SER A 181 -34.67 -6.05 7.77
CA SER A 181 -35.55 -7.12 8.25
C SER A 181 -36.11 -6.83 9.65
N ALA A 182 -35.31 -6.21 10.54
CA ALA A 182 -35.72 -5.88 11.91
C ALA A 182 -36.72 -4.72 11.95
N ARG A 183 -36.62 -3.76 11.02
CA ARG A 183 -37.55 -2.62 10.92
C ARG A 183 -38.89 -2.95 10.26
N GLY A 184 -39.09 -4.19 9.78
CA GLY A 184 -40.30 -4.59 9.05
C GLY A 184 -40.52 -3.84 7.73
N THR A 185 -39.55 -3.01 7.31
CA THR A 185 -39.56 -2.27 6.04
C THR A 185 -39.02 -3.18 4.96
N ASN A 186 -39.89 -4.04 4.45
CA ASN A 186 -39.64 -4.90 3.29
C ASN A 186 -39.90 -4.17 1.96
#